data_AF-A0A101WGH3-F1
#
_entry.id   AF-A0A101WGH3-F1
#
_cell.length_a   1.000
_cell.length_b   1.000
_cell.length_c   1.000
_cell.angle_alpha   90.00
_cell.angle_beta   90.00
_cell.angle_gamma   90.00
#
_symmetry.space_group_name_H-M   'P 1'
#
loop_
_entity.id
_entity.type
_entity.pdbx_description
1 polymer ?
#
loop_
_entity_poly.entity_id
_entity_poly.type
_entity_poly.pdbx_seq_one_letter_code
_entity_poly.pdbx_strand_id
1 'polypeptide(L)'
;MSGTAKLDHRWEPLIKEVADSEIIERPSLTYGQDSWRRLKSNKSAIVALIIIVVIVLSAILIPFFWHYSYEKQELTLSNIPPKLNIYELDNNSFMYITSEYKVIEVTKDGDLIRLADLIKDDKLGKKYYYEVNGNTILIDYSPYFNAKTEFIKIERTYKKNPLIKVSDYQFLKKYFAAQEVSIDTVTLDEARTILNKRIDRFVVTSNDKAVKPFGEVSNKTYIWGSDSLGRDMFIRVVYGARVSLLVGFAAAIINFVIGVFYGGISGYLGGRADNLMMRFVDVISSIPMMLYVILLMVVLKPGLQSIIIAISMTYWVGMARIVRGQVLSMREQEFVLAARTIGASTRRILFKHLLPNAMGPIMVSLTMQIPSAMFTEAFLSFTGLGVAAPNASWGSLCNDALQALTIYPYQMFYPALAMSVTILAFNIFSDGLRDALDPRLRK
;
A
#
# COMPACT_ATOMS: atom_id res chain seq x y z
N MET A 1 -16.64 -52.10 -76.79
CA MET A 1 -15.97 -51.93 -75.48
C MET A 1 -15.83 -50.44 -75.23
N SER A 2 -16.63 -49.92 -74.29
CA SER A 2 -16.69 -48.50 -73.91
C SER A 2 -15.60 -48.20 -72.90
N GLY A 3 -14.62 -47.35 -73.28
CA GLY A 3 -13.63 -46.78 -72.38
C GLY A 3 -13.85 -45.28 -72.27
N THR A 4 -14.65 -44.85 -71.28
CA THR A 4 -14.78 -43.44 -70.91
C THR A 4 -13.48 -42.97 -70.26
N ALA A 5 -12.75 -42.08 -70.92
CA ALA A 5 -11.60 -41.41 -70.32
C ALA A 5 -12.07 -40.58 -69.13
N LYS A 6 -11.62 -40.93 -67.91
CA LYS A 6 -11.76 -40.08 -66.72
C LYS A 6 -10.93 -38.82 -66.96
N LEU A 7 -11.60 -37.69 -67.17
CA LEU A 7 -10.95 -36.38 -67.15
C LEU A 7 -10.41 -36.12 -65.74
N ASP A 8 -9.13 -35.75 -65.68
CA ASP A 8 -8.40 -35.47 -64.46
C ASP A 8 -8.74 -34.04 -63.99
N HIS A 9 -9.66 -33.91 -63.04
CA HIS A 9 -10.15 -32.63 -62.50
C HIS A 9 -9.10 -31.79 -61.76
N ARG A 10 -7.82 -32.20 -61.75
CA ARG A 10 -6.71 -31.47 -61.10
C ARG A 10 -6.34 -30.15 -61.78
N TRP A 11 -6.86 -29.88 -62.99
CA TRP A 11 -6.49 -28.72 -63.80
C TRP A 11 -7.69 -27.92 -64.30
N GLU A 12 -8.87 -28.07 -63.68
CA GLU A 12 -10.00 -27.19 -63.96
C GLU A 12 -9.79 -25.81 -63.30
N PRO A 13 -10.02 -24.70 -64.01
CA PRO A 13 -9.89 -23.37 -63.45
C PRO A 13 -10.89 -23.20 -62.31
N LEU A 14 -10.39 -22.80 -61.13
CA LEU A 14 -11.22 -22.56 -59.95
C LEU A 14 -12.29 -21.50 -60.27
N ILE A 15 -13.53 -21.79 -59.91
CA ILE A 15 -14.62 -20.81 -59.98
C ILE A 15 -14.26 -19.65 -59.06
N LYS A 16 -14.36 -18.41 -59.57
CA LYS A 16 -13.93 -17.18 -58.88
C LYS A 16 -14.54 -17.03 -57.48
N GLU A 17 -15.79 -17.46 -57.28
CA GLU A 17 -16.46 -17.48 -55.97
C GLU A 17 -15.80 -18.43 -54.96
N VAL A 18 -15.23 -19.55 -55.40
CA VAL A 18 -14.51 -20.49 -54.53
C VAL A 18 -13.12 -19.95 -54.18
N ALA A 19 -12.45 -19.28 -55.13
CA ALA A 19 -11.19 -18.59 -54.89
C ALA A 19 -11.33 -17.43 -53.89
N ASP A 20 -12.43 -16.66 -53.99
CA ASP A 20 -12.73 -15.56 -53.05
C ASP A 20 -13.15 -16.08 -51.67
N SER A 21 -13.69 -17.31 -51.57
CA SER A 21 -14.04 -17.95 -50.29
C SER A 21 -12.84 -18.43 -49.47
N GLU A 22 -11.67 -18.63 -50.11
CA GLU A 22 -10.40 -18.91 -49.43
C GLU A 22 -9.66 -17.65 -48.96
N ILE A 23 -10.09 -16.47 -49.42
CA ILE A 23 -9.56 -15.19 -48.95
C ILE A 23 -10.18 -14.90 -47.58
N ILE A 24 -9.58 -15.46 -46.53
CA ILE A 24 -9.85 -15.04 -45.15
C ILE A 24 -9.18 -13.67 -44.96
N GLU A 25 -9.73 -12.63 -45.58
CA GLU A 25 -9.31 -11.23 -45.38
C GLU A 25 -9.78 -10.76 -44.00
N ARG A 26 -9.03 -11.14 -42.96
CA ARG A 26 -9.13 -10.44 -41.67
C ARG A 26 -8.36 -9.13 -41.87
N PRO A 27 -8.93 -7.95 -41.60
CA PRO A 27 -8.18 -6.70 -41.72
C PRO A 27 -6.91 -6.79 -40.88
N SER A 28 -5.77 -6.45 -41.49
CA SER A 28 -4.46 -6.49 -40.82
C SER A 28 -4.44 -5.45 -39.71
N LEU A 29 -4.72 -5.87 -38.48
CA LEU A 29 -4.62 -5.00 -37.30
C LEU A 29 -3.16 -4.56 -37.13
N THR A 30 -2.96 -3.29 -36.80
CA THR A 30 -1.64 -2.82 -36.37
C THR A 30 -1.23 -3.52 -35.08
N TYR A 31 0.08 -3.65 -34.82
CA TYR A 31 0.59 -4.29 -33.59
C TYR A 31 -0.07 -3.71 -32.32
N GLY A 32 -0.19 -2.38 -32.24
CA GLY A 32 -0.85 -1.72 -31.11
C GLY A 32 -2.35 -2.05 -30.98
N GLN A 33 -3.07 -2.13 -32.11
CA GLN A 33 -4.50 -2.49 -32.08
C GLN A 33 -4.70 -3.94 -31.63
N ASP A 34 -3.86 -4.87 -32.09
CA ASP A 34 -3.96 -6.27 -31.69
C ASP A 34 -3.58 -6.46 -30.21
N SER A 35 -2.51 -5.82 -29.75
CA SER A 35 -2.13 -5.83 -28.33
C SER A 35 -3.20 -5.20 -27.44
N TRP A 36 -3.82 -4.10 -27.85
CA TRP A 36 -4.93 -3.49 -27.10
C TRP A 36 -6.15 -4.41 -27.02
N ARG A 37 -6.50 -5.08 -28.11
CA ARG A 37 -7.59 -6.07 -28.14
C ARG A 37 -7.32 -7.22 -27.17
N ARG A 38 -6.09 -7.74 -27.15
CA ARG A 38 -5.67 -8.82 -26.22
C ARG A 38 -5.71 -8.35 -24.78
N LEU A 39 -5.20 -7.15 -24.49
CA LEU A 39 -5.25 -6.58 -23.16
C LEU A 39 -6.69 -6.46 -22.65
N LYS A 40 -7.61 -6.01 -23.51
CA LYS A 40 -9.05 -5.96 -23.20
C LYS A 40 -9.69 -7.32 -22.98
N SER A 41 -9.20 -8.36 -23.66
CA SER A 41 -9.69 -9.72 -23.44
C SER A 41 -9.26 -10.28 -22.07
N ASN A 42 -8.19 -9.75 -21.48
CA ASN A 42 -7.73 -10.13 -20.16
C ASN A 42 -8.52 -9.38 -19.06
N LYS A 43 -9.49 -10.09 -18.46
CA LYS A 43 -10.37 -9.53 -17.42
C LYS A 43 -9.60 -9.05 -16.19
N SER A 44 -8.56 -9.77 -15.74
CA SER A 44 -7.80 -9.37 -14.56
C SER A 44 -7.00 -8.09 -14.82
N ALA A 45 -6.41 -7.97 -16.00
CA ALA A 45 -5.69 -6.76 -16.41
C ALA A 45 -6.61 -5.54 -16.49
N ILE A 46 -7.84 -5.70 -16.98
CA ILE A 46 -8.81 -4.60 -17.05
C ILE A 46 -9.32 -4.19 -15.67
N VAL A 47 -9.60 -5.14 -14.78
CA VAL A 47 -9.97 -4.82 -13.39
C VAL A 47 -8.84 -4.08 -12.68
N ALA A 48 -7.60 -4.55 -12.85
CA ALA A 48 -6.42 -3.89 -12.30
C ALA A 48 -6.25 -2.46 -12.84
N LEU A 49 -6.44 -2.25 -14.14
CA LEU A 49 -6.40 -0.93 -14.75
C LEU A 49 -7.47 0.00 -14.17
N ILE A 50 -8.70 -0.49 -13.99
CA ILE A 50 -9.78 0.29 -13.36
C ILE A 50 -9.40 0.69 -11.93
N ILE A 51 -8.85 -0.24 -11.14
CA ILE A 51 -8.39 0.05 -9.78
C ILE A 51 -7.32 1.16 -9.79
N ILE A 52 -6.31 1.06 -10.65
CA ILE A 52 -5.27 2.08 -10.79
C ILE A 52 -5.89 3.44 -11.14
N VAL A 53 -6.79 3.49 -12.12
CA VAL A 53 -7.46 4.74 -12.54
C VAL A 53 -8.26 5.33 -11.39
N VAL A 54 -9.03 4.52 -10.66
CA VAL A 54 -9.81 4.98 -9.50
C VAL A 54 -8.90 5.54 -8.42
N ILE A 55 -7.77 4.91 -8.13
CA ILE A 55 -6.81 5.38 -7.12
C ILE A 55 -6.12 6.68 -7.56
N VAL A 56 -5.73 6.79 -8.83
CA VAL A 56 -5.13 8.03 -9.37
C VAL A 56 -6.15 9.17 -9.35
N LEU A 57 -7.39 8.91 -9.77
CA LEU A 57 -8.47 9.89 -9.75
C LEU A 57 -8.88 10.27 -8.34
N SER A 58 -8.96 9.32 -7.41
CA SER A 58 -9.29 9.60 -6.01
C SER A 58 -8.22 10.47 -5.36
N ALA A 59 -6.94 10.15 -5.60
CA ALA A 59 -5.81 10.95 -5.16
C ALA A 59 -5.95 12.40 -5.68
N ILE A 60 -6.28 12.61 -6.96
CA ILE A 60 -6.41 13.96 -7.53
C ILE A 60 -7.68 14.67 -7.07
N LEU A 61 -8.85 14.03 -7.11
CA LEU A 61 -10.15 14.69 -6.97
C LEU A 61 -10.61 14.87 -5.52
N ILE A 62 -10.46 13.85 -4.66
CA ILE A 62 -11.03 13.87 -3.30
C ILE A 62 -10.54 15.08 -2.48
N PRO A 63 -9.25 15.46 -2.52
CA PRO A 63 -8.78 16.61 -1.73
C PRO A 63 -9.37 17.97 -2.15
N PHE A 64 -10.05 18.07 -3.30
CA PHE A 64 -10.78 19.30 -3.66
C PHE A 64 -12.14 19.42 -2.98
N PHE A 65 -12.74 18.30 -2.54
CA PHE A 65 -14.09 18.26 -1.98
C PHE A 65 -14.11 17.94 -0.48
N TRP A 66 -13.01 17.45 0.09
CA TRP A 66 -12.94 17.09 1.51
C TRP A 66 -12.74 18.33 2.39
N HIS A 67 -13.56 18.45 3.44
CA HIS A 67 -13.59 19.63 4.31
C HIS A 67 -12.43 19.69 5.31
N TYR A 68 -11.84 18.53 5.66
CA TYR A 68 -10.73 18.47 6.60
C TYR A 68 -9.39 18.67 5.91
N SER A 69 -8.57 19.54 6.51
CA SER A 69 -7.19 19.75 6.06
C SER A 69 -6.32 18.54 6.38
N TYR A 70 -5.49 18.16 5.42
CA TYR A 70 -4.50 17.09 5.55
C TYR A 70 -3.44 17.37 6.63
N GLU A 71 -3.14 18.64 6.92
CA GLU A 71 -2.04 19.04 7.81
C GLU A 71 -2.49 19.52 9.20
N LYS A 72 -3.74 20.00 9.32
CA LYS A 72 -4.24 20.65 10.54
C LYS A 72 -4.30 19.63 11.69
N GLN A 73 -3.59 19.93 12.77
CA GLN A 73 -3.51 19.07 13.95
C GLN A 73 -4.57 19.46 14.97
N GLU A 74 -5.26 18.47 15.54
CA GLU A 74 -6.23 18.64 16.62
C GLU A 74 -5.91 17.65 17.75
N LEU A 75 -4.96 18.03 18.61
CA LEU A 75 -4.41 17.14 19.66
C LEU A 75 -5.44 16.64 20.67
N THR A 76 -6.57 17.32 20.82
CA THR A 76 -7.70 16.90 21.65
C THR A 76 -8.38 15.65 21.10
N LEU A 77 -8.31 15.47 19.78
CA LEU A 77 -8.93 14.36 19.06
C LEU A 77 -7.89 13.39 18.50
N SER A 78 -6.77 13.20 19.19
CA SER A 78 -5.73 12.26 18.78
C SER A 78 -6.12 10.81 19.02
N ASN A 79 -5.67 9.94 18.11
CA ASN A 79 -5.81 8.50 18.17
C ASN A 79 -7.25 7.97 18.32
N ILE A 80 -8.23 8.67 17.77
CA ILE A 80 -9.64 8.24 17.84
C ILE A 80 -9.89 7.17 16.77
N PRO A 81 -10.41 5.99 17.16
CA PRO A 81 -10.69 4.91 16.22
C PRO A 81 -11.88 5.21 15.29
N PRO A 82 -12.03 4.45 14.19
CA PRO A 82 -13.19 4.54 13.29
C PRO A 82 -14.50 4.02 13.90
N LYS A 83 -14.43 3.28 15.02
CA LYS A 83 -15.59 2.80 15.76
C LYS A 83 -15.49 3.23 17.22
N LEU A 84 -16.59 3.77 17.74
CA LEU A 84 -16.67 4.39 19.07
C LEU A 84 -17.64 3.60 19.93
N ASN A 85 -17.20 3.17 21.11
CA ASN A 85 -18.09 2.66 22.14
C ASN A 85 -18.60 3.84 22.98
N ILE A 86 -19.82 4.28 22.74
CA ILE A 86 -20.42 5.44 23.39
C ILE A 86 -21.17 5.04 24.65
N TYR A 87 -21.23 5.98 25.60
CA TYR A 87 -21.93 5.86 26.87
C TYR A 87 -23.05 6.90 26.87
N GLU A 88 -24.24 6.48 27.28
CA GLU A 88 -25.40 7.36 27.43
C GLU A 88 -25.39 8.00 28.83
N LEU A 89 -25.65 9.29 28.87
CA LEU A 89 -25.79 10.10 30.08
C LEU A 89 -27.26 10.50 30.26
N ASP A 90 -27.57 11.03 31.44
CA ASP A 90 -28.86 11.65 31.71
C ASP A 90 -29.13 12.77 30.68
N ASN A 91 -30.35 12.84 30.13
CA ASN A 91 -30.80 13.79 29.09
C ASN A 91 -30.32 13.54 27.64
N ASN A 92 -30.19 12.26 27.22
CA ASN A 92 -29.90 11.90 25.81
C ASN A 92 -28.58 12.53 25.30
N SER A 93 -27.64 12.76 26.21
CA SER A 93 -26.26 13.17 25.91
C SER A 93 -25.38 11.92 25.83
N PHE A 94 -24.41 11.90 24.92
CA PHE A 94 -23.52 10.76 24.76
C PHE A 94 -22.07 11.19 24.92
N MET A 95 -21.25 10.28 25.44
CA MET A 95 -19.82 10.49 25.58
C MET A 95 -19.05 9.29 25.08
N TYR A 96 -17.83 9.55 24.61
CA TYR A 96 -16.84 8.55 24.25
C TYR A 96 -15.64 8.68 25.18
N ILE A 97 -15.11 7.55 25.61
CA ILE A 97 -13.92 7.50 26.47
C ILE A 97 -12.77 6.91 25.67
N THR A 98 -11.68 7.67 25.54
CA THR A 98 -10.50 7.25 24.78
C THR A 98 -9.68 6.20 25.54
N SER A 99 -8.72 5.57 24.87
CA SER A 99 -7.77 4.65 25.52
C SER A 99 -6.86 5.33 26.56
N GLU A 100 -6.78 6.67 26.52
CA GLU A 100 -6.07 7.51 27.48
C GLU A 100 -7.00 8.06 28.58
N TYR A 101 -8.23 7.54 28.69
CA TYR A 101 -9.24 7.96 29.67
C TYR A 101 -9.70 9.42 29.53
N LYS A 102 -9.56 10.00 28.33
CA LYS A 102 -10.15 11.31 28.00
C LYS A 102 -11.63 11.14 27.67
N VAL A 103 -12.47 12.06 28.14
CA VAL A 103 -13.90 12.09 27.83
C VAL A 103 -14.14 13.07 26.69
N ILE A 104 -14.82 12.60 25.64
CA ILE A 104 -15.20 13.40 24.49
C ILE A 104 -16.73 13.37 24.41
N GLU A 105 -17.34 14.53 24.25
CA GLU A 105 -18.77 14.66 23.95
C GLU A 105 -19.03 14.21 22.52
N VAL A 106 -19.98 13.30 22.32
CA VAL A 106 -20.28 12.69 21.02
C VAL A 106 -21.78 12.72 20.80
N THR A 107 -22.22 12.82 19.55
CA THR A 107 -23.63 12.62 19.20
C THR A 107 -24.00 11.13 19.26
N LYS A 108 -25.30 10.81 19.37
CA LYS A 108 -25.79 9.42 19.23
C LYS A 108 -25.31 8.75 17.93
N ASP A 109 -25.09 9.57 16.93
CA ASP A 109 -24.72 9.20 15.57
C ASP A 109 -23.20 9.01 15.37
N GLY A 110 -22.37 9.42 16.34
CA GLY A 110 -20.91 9.26 16.29
C GLY A 110 -20.12 10.47 15.79
N ASP A 111 -20.71 11.67 15.79
CA ASP A 111 -19.98 12.93 15.54
C ASP A 111 -19.29 13.39 16.82
N LEU A 112 -17.99 13.69 16.73
CA LEU A 112 -17.18 14.21 17.82
C LEU A 112 -17.43 15.72 17.96
N ILE A 113 -17.82 16.16 19.16
CA ILE A 113 -18.17 17.56 19.41
C ILE A 113 -16.98 18.29 20.02
N ARG A 114 -16.58 17.89 21.25
CA ARG A 114 -15.49 18.53 22.00
C ARG A 114 -14.96 17.63 23.11
N LEU A 115 -13.77 17.93 23.59
CA LEU A 115 -13.23 17.34 24.82
C LEU A 115 -14.03 17.88 26.02
N ALA A 116 -14.41 16.99 26.94
CA ALA A 116 -15.07 17.38 28.18
C ALA A 116 -14.11 18.11 29.13
N ASP A 117 -14.68 18.96 29.98
CA ASP A 117 -13.91 19.78 30.91
C ASP A 117 -13.37 18.92 32.06
N LEU A 118 -12.04 18.89 32.21
CA LEU A 118 -11.39 18.13 33.28
C LEU A 118 -11.45 18.93 34.59
N ILE A 119 -12.22 18.43 35.56
CA ILE A 119 -12.35 19.03 36.89
C ILE A 119 -11.13 18.69 37.75
N LYS A 120 -10.74 17.41 37.77
CA LYS A 120 -9.67 16.91 38.65
C LYS A 120 -8.98 15.68 38.08
N ASP A 121 -7.65 15.68 38.16
CA ASP A 121 -6.78 14.53 37.86
C ASP A 121 -6.17 14.00 39.18
N ASP A 122 -6.69 12.88 39.68
CA ASP A 122 -6.11 12.17 40.82
C ASP A 122 -5.22 11.02 40.33
N LYS A 123 -3.97 11.36 40.02
CA LYS A 123 -2.96 10.41 39.53
C LYS A 123 -2.65 9.28 40.52
N LEU A 124 -2.73 9.56 41.83
CA LEU A 124 -2.44 8.58 42.88
C LEU A 124 -3.58 7.58 43.01
N GLY A 125 -4.82 8.09 43.06
CA GLY A 125 -6.04 7.30 43.09
C GLY A 125 -6.38 6.64 41.75
N LYS A 126 -5.71 7.03 40.66
CA LYS A 126 -5.96 6.60 39.29
C LYS A 126 -7.40 6.90 38.86
N LYS A 127 -7.81 8.15 39.08
CA LYS A 127 -9.16 8.64 38.85
C LYS A 127 -9.15 9.96 38.09
N TYR A 128 -9.98 10.07 37.07
CA TYR A 128 -10.26 11.33 36.39
C TYR A 128 -11.69 11.78 36.67
N TYR A 129 -11.86 13.06 36.93
CA TYR A 129 -13.16 13.71 37.12
C TYR A 129 -13.38 14.71 35.99
N TYR A 130 -14.44 14.51 35.22
CA TYR A 130 -14.85 15.38 34.13
C TYR A 130 -16.23 15.97 34.40
N GLU A 131 -16.50 17.11 33.78
CA GLU A 131 -17.83 17.70 33.70
C GLU A 131 -18.38 17.55 32.28
N VAL A 132 -19.58 16.99 32.15
CA VAL A 132 -20.30 16.90 30.87
C VAL A 132 -21.74 17.32 31.10
N ASN A 133 -22.16 18.45 30.51
CA ASN A 133 -23.52 18.98 30.60
C ASN A 133 -24.08 19.06 32.05
N GLY A 134 -23.24 19.43 33.01
CA GLY A 134 -23.59 19.53 34.43
C GLY A 134 -23.57 18.21 35.21
N ASN A 135 -23.24 17.08 34.56
CA ASN A 135 -23.00 15.80 35.23
C ASN A 135 -21.52 15.64 35.58
N THR A 136 -21.23 15.16 36.79
CA THR A 136 -19.87 14.81 37.19
C THR A 136 -19.57 13.37 36.81
N ILE A 137 -18.62 13.20 35.90
CA ILE A 137 -18.19 11.90 35.38
C ILE A 137 -16.90 11.49 36.05
N LEU A 138 -16.92 10.35 36.72
CA LEU A 138 -15.74 9.73 37.31
C LEU A 138 -15.32 8.53 36.46
N ILE A 139 -14.07 8.55 36.02
CA ILE A 139 -13.40 7.40 35.40
C ILE A 139 -12.38 6.84 36.39
N ASP A 140 -12.65 5.65 36.91
CA ASP A 140 -11.75 4.92 37.81
C ASP A 140 -11.06 3.79 37.04
N TYR A 141 -9.76 3.94 36.77
CA TYR A 141 -8.93 2.94 36.11
C TYR A 141 -8.00 2.20 37.09
N SER A 142 -8.20 2.40 38.40
CA SER A 142 -7.45 1.70 39.44
C SER A 142 -7.63 0.18 39.44
N PRO A 143 -8.84 -0.41 39.21
CA PRO A 143 -9.02 -1.85 39.32
C PRO A 143 -8.18 -2.63 38.31
N TYR A 144 -8.18 -2.18 37.05
CA TYR A 144 -7.41 -2.79 35.98
C TYR A 144 -5.90 -2.70 36.23
N PHE A 145 -5.41 -1.53 36.65
CA PHE A 145 -3.98 -1.36 36.92
C PHE A 145 -3.50 -2.20 38.12
N ASN A 146 -4.33 -2.34 39.15
CA ASN A 146 -4.00 -3.18 40.30
C ASN A 146 -3.95 -4.65 39.88
N ALA A 147 -4.93 -5.12 39.10
CA ALA A 147 -4.94 -6.46 38.51
C ALA A 147 -3.71 -6.71 37.61
N LYS A 148 -3.35 -5.74 36.75
CA LYS A 148 -2.16 -5.82 35.90
C LYS A 148 -0.87 -5.92 36.71
N THR A 149 -0.78 -5.16 37.81
CA THR A 149 0.39 -5.20 38.70
C THR A 149 0.52 -6.55 39.39
N GLU A 150 -0.60 -7.13 39.85
CA GLU A 150 -0.64 -8.49 40.39
C GLU A 150 -0.23 -9.53 39.34
N PHE A 151 -0.75 -9.43 38.12
CA PHE A 151 -0.41 -10.35 37.03
C PHE A 151 1.09 -10.30 36.64
N ILE A 152 1.71 -9.12 36.62
CA ILE A 152 3.17 -9.01 36.38
C ILE A 152 3.96 -9.76 37.48
N LYS A 153 3.48 -9.75 38.73
CA LYS A 153 4.10 -10.54 39.81
C LYS A 153 3.92 -12.04 39.56
N ILE A 154 2.72 -12.47 39.15
CA ILE A 154 2.45 -13.86 38.76
C ILE A 154 3.42 -14.31 37.67
N GLU A 155 3.54 -13.54 36.58
CA GLU A 155 4.38 -13.89 35.43
C GLU A 155 5.87 -14.01 35.80
N ARG A 156 6.35 -13.16 36.72
CA ARG A 156 7.73 -13.23 37.22
C ARG A 156 7.98 -14.46 38.09
N THR A 157 7.00 -14.84 38.91
CA THR A 157 7.09 -15.97 39.84
C THR A 157 6.89 -17.32 39.13
N TYR A 158 5.93 -17.40 38.21
CA TYR A 158 5.47 -18.61 37.56
C TYR A 158 5.93 -18.64 36.08
N LYS A 159 7.25 -18.74 35.84
CA LYS A 159 7.86 -18.73 34.48
C LYS A 159 7.66 -20.02 33.67
N LYS A 160 7.42 -21.17 34.32
CA LYS A 160 7.25 -22.50 33.70
C LYS A 160 6.03 -23.24 34.27
N ASN A 161 4.86 -22.67 34.02
CA ASN A 161 3.53 -23.30 34.11
C ASN A 161 3.21 -24.20 35.34
N PRO A 162 3.24 -23.68 36.57
CA PRO A 162 2.43 -24.24 37.66
C PRO A 162 1.01 -23.68 37.66
N LEU A 163 0.10 -24.44 38.24
CA LEU A 163 -1.25 -23.97 38.60
C LEU A 163 -1.14 -22.84 39.63
N ILE A 164 -1.75 -21.69 39.33
CA ILE A 164 -1.79 -20.50 40.18
C ILE A 164 -2.99 -20.61 41.10
N LYS A 165 -2.81 -20.49 42.42
CA LYS A 165 -3.94 -20.46 43.36
C LYS A 165 -4.70 -19.14 43.24
N VAL A 166 -6.01 -19.22 43.07
CA VAL A 166 -6.91 -18.07 42.93
C VAL A 166 -6.96 -17.24 44.23
N SER A 167 -6.79 -17.88 45.38
CA SER A 167 -6.79 -17.25 46.71
C SER A 167 -5.72 -16.18 46.90
N ASP A 168 -4.59 -16.32 46.20
CA ASP A 168 -3.38 -15.55 46.46
C ASP A 168 -3.40 -14.18 45.74
N TYR A 169 -4.35 -13.99 44.81
CA TYR A 169 -4.43 -12.80 43.96
C TYR A 169 -5.84 -12.21 43.98
N GLN A 170 -5.92 -10.93 44.36
CA GLN A 170 -7.18 -10.22 44.62
C GLN A 170 -8.03 -10.12 43.35
N PHE A 171 -7.42 -9.93 42.18
CA PHE A 171 -8.17 -9.78 40.93
C PHE A 171 -8.84 -11.09 40.49
N LEU A 172 -8.16 -12.24 40.65
CA LEU A 172 -8.73 -13.55 40.34
C LEU A 172 -9.87 -13.86 41.30
N LYS A 173 -9.66 -13.61 42.60
CA LYS A 173 -10.68 -13.77 43.63
C LYS A 173 -11.94 -12.95 43.32
N LYS A 174 -11.79 -11.66 42.98
CA LYS A 174 -12.91 -10.79 42.64
C LYS A 174 -13.66 -11.28 41.39
N TYR A 175 -12.94 -11.72 40.36
CA TYR A 175 -13.54 -12.21 39.12
C TYR A 175 -14.39 -13.47 39.35
N PHE A 176 -13.83 -14.49 40.00
CA PHE A 176 -14.55 -15.75 40.23
C PHE A 176 -15.69 -15.61 41.26
N ALA A 177 -15.50 -14.76 42.28
CA ALA A 177 -16.58 -14.43 43.22
C ALA A 177 -17.77 -13.76 42.54
N ALA A 178 -17.53 -12.87 41.57
CA ALA A 178 -18.59 -12.21 40.82
C ALA A 178 -19.37 -13.15 39.88
N GLN A 179 -18.82 -14.32 39.55
CA GLN A 179 -19.49 -15.34 38.73
C GLN A 179 -20.14 -16.45 39.55
N GLU A 180 -20.05 -16.39 40.88
CA GLU A 180 -20.52 -17.46 41.79
C GLU A 180 -19.85 -18.83 41.51
N VAL A 181 -18.65 -18.83 40.91
CA VAL A 181 -17.89 -20.04 40.59
C VAL A 181 -16.70 -20.18 41.55
N SER A 182 -16.58 -21.32 42.23
CA SER A 182 -15.43 -21.65 43.06
C SER A 182 -14.39 -22.45 42.28
N ILE A 183 -13.34 -21.78 41.81
CA ILE A 183 -12.16 -22.42 41.20
C ILE A 183 -10.94 -22.14 42.07
N ASP A 184 -10.21 -23.20 42.43
CA ASP A 184 -9.05 -23.10 43.32
C ASP A 184 -7.78 -22.69 42.57
N THR A 185 -7.63 -23.12 41.32
CA THR A 185 -6.42 -22.87 40.52
C THR A 185 -6.70 -22.53 39.07
N VAL A 186 -5.87 -21.66 38.50
CA VAL A 186 -5.89 -21.29 37.07
C VAL A 186 -4.50 -21.38 36.45
N THR A 187 -4.43 -21.59 35.15
CA THR A 187 -3.18 -21.52 34.38
C THR A 187 -2.74 -20.08 34.13
N LEU A 188 -1.47 -19.87 33.79
CA LEU A 188 -0.95 -18.53 33.46
C LEU A 188 -1.67 -17.90 32.26
N ASP A 189 -2.01 -18.70 31.25
CA ASP A 189 -2.72 -18.24 30.06
C ASP A 189 -4.19 -17.90 30.35
N GLU A 190 -4.85 -18.65 31.23
CA GLU A 190 -6.19 -18.30 31.72
C GLU A 190 -6.15 -16.99 32.52
N ALA A 191 -5.19 -16.83 33.44
CA ALA A 191 -5.02 -15.59 34.18
C ALA A 191 -4.75 -14.39 33.24
N ARG A 192 -3.94 -14.58 32.19
CA ARG A 192 -3.69 -13.58 31.14
C ARG A 192 -4.97 -13.24 30.38
N THR A 193 -5.77 -14.25 30.05
CA THR A 193 -7.04 -14.10 29.33
C THR A 193 -8.07 -13.35 30.18
N ILE A 194 -8.17 -13.67 31.46
CA ILE A 194 -9.04 -12.97 32.42
C ILE A 194 -8.65 -11.49 32.49
N LEU A 195 -7.37 -11.19 32.71
CA LEU A 195 -6.88 -9.81 32.77
C LEU A 195 -7.22 -9.01 31.49
N ASN A 196 -6.94 -9.58 30.32
CA ASN A 196 -7.02 -8.84 29.06
C ASN A 196 -8.43 -8.77 28.45
N LYS A 197 -9.29 -9.76 28.72
CA LYS A 197 -10.62 -9.86 28.07
C LYS A 197 -11.81 -9.79 29.02
N ARG A 198 -11.61 -9.96 30.33
CA ARG A 198 -12.71 -10.09 31.29
C ARG A 198 -12.72 -9.01 32.37
N ILE A 199 -11.62 -8.28 32.54
CA ILE A 199 -11.55 -7.14 33.46
C ILE A 199 -11.70 -5.86 32.64
N ASP A 200 -12.69 -5.05 32.99
CA ASP A 200 -12.89 -3.75 32.37
C ASP A 200 -11.69 -2.84 32.63
N ARG A 201 -11.24 -2.14 31.58
CA ARG A 201 -10.07 -1.24 31.68
C ARG A 201 -10.30 -0.06 32.62
N PHE A 202 -11.57 0.33 32.79
CA PHE A 202 -11.99 1.41 33.67
C PHE A 202 -13.46 1.22 34.05
N VAL A 203 -13.86 1.79 35.17
CA VAL A 203 -15.25 1.88 35.62
C VAL A 203 -15.69 3.34 35.48
N VAL A 204 -16.89 3.55 34.94
CA VAL A 204 -17.46 4.88 34.74
C VAL A 204 -18.65 5.07 35.66
N THR A 205 -18.66 6.18 36.39
CA THR A 205 -19.84 6.62 37.13
C THR A 205 -20.22 8.04 36.73
N SER A 206 -21.53 8.29 36.62
CA SER A 206 -22.13 9.61 36.43
C SER A 206 -22.97 9.91 37.65
N ASN A 207 -22.68 11.00 38.38
CA ASN A 207 -23.37 11.37 39.61
C ASN A 207 -23.54 10.17 40.58
N ASP A 208 -22.45 9.44 40.81
CA ASP A 208 -22.35 8.22 41.64
C ASP A 208 -23.12 6.98 41.16
N LYS A 209 -23.73 7.01 39.97
CA LYS A 209 -24.37 5.84 39.35
C LYS A 209 -23.47 5.24 38.27
N ALA A 210 -23.35 3.91 38.26
CA ALA A 210 -22.57 3.21 37.24
C ALA A 210 -23.21 3.37 35.85
N VAL A 211 -22.41 3.77 34.86
CA VAL A 211 -22.85 3.96 33.47
C VAL A 211 -22.34 2.79 32.64
N LYS A 212 -23.25 2.13 31.91
CA LYS A 212 -22.90 1.06 30.96
C LYS A 212 -22.77 1.64 29.55
N PRO A 213 -21.98 1.00 28.67
CA PRO A 213 -21.90 1.40 27.28
C PRO A 213 -23.29 1.27 26.62
N PHE A 214 -23.69 2.31 25.90
CA PHE A 214 -24.94 2.35 25.14
C PHE A 214 -24.85 1.46 23.89
N GLY A 215 -23.74 1.58 23.15
CA GLY A 215 -23.51 0.82 21.93
C GLY A 215 -22.25 1.24 21.18
N GLU A 216 -21.92 0.48 20.14
CA GLU A 216 -20.83 0.80 19.21
C GLU A 216 -21.41 1.57 18.02
N VAL A 217 -20.85 2.74 17.72
CA VAL A 217 -21.24 3.61 16.60
C VAL A 217 -20.04 3.92 15.71
N SER A 218 -20.29 4.23 14.44
CA SER A 218 -19.23 4.64 13.51
C SER A 218 -18.81 6.09 13.77
N ASN A 219 -17.51 6.36 13.71
CA ASN A 219 -16.97 7.71 13.81
C ASN A 219 -17.27 8.48 12.52
N LYS A 220 -18.18 9.46 12.59
CA LYS A 220 -18.58 10.28 11.44
C LYS A 220 -17.60 11.41 11.14
N THR A 221 -16.93 11.93 12.18
CA THR A 221 -15.92 12.98 12.05
C THR A 221 -14.65 12.46 11.38
N TYR A 222 -14.16 11.30 11.83
CA TYR A 222 -12.99 10.64 11.27
C TYR A 222 -13.33 9.22 10.83
N ILE A 223 -13.71 9.07 9.55
CA ILE A 223 -14.22 7.81 8.99
C ILE A 223 -13.22 6.65 9.17
N TRP A 224 -11.92 6.92 9.00
CA TRP A 224 -10.85 5.94 9.22
C TRP A 224 -10.09 6.15 10.54
N GLY A 225 -10.67 6.97 11.42
CA GLY A 225 -10.03 7.41 12.66
C GLY A 225 -9.01 8.53 12.45
N SER A 226 -8.39 8.96 13.55
CA SER A 226 -7.37 10.00 13.57
C SER A 226 -6.00 9.45 13.96
N ASP A 227 -4.95 10.16 13.56
CA ASP A 227 -3.58 9.80 13.95
C ASP A 227 -3.18 10.36 15.33
N SER A 228 -1.91 10.18 15.70
CA SER A 228 -1.33 10.68 16.95
C SER A 228 -1.38 12.19 17.13
N LEU A 229 -1.54 12.96 16.05
CA LEU A 229 -1.67 14.41 16.06
C LEU A 229 -3.13 14.87 15.85
N GLY A 230 -4.09 13.93 15.84
CA GLY A 230 -5.50 14.21 15.61
C GLY A 230 -5.84 14.66 14.19
N ARG A 231 -5.03 14.26 13.20
CA ARG A 231 -5.32 14.47 11.78
C ARG A 231 -6.17 13.32 11.25
N ASP A 232 -7.06 13.62 10.31
CA ASP A 232 -7.93 12.63 9.65
C ASP A 232 -7.11 11.60 8.85
N MET A 233 -7.18 10.32 9.24
CA MET A 233 -6.43 9.25 8.57
C MET A 233 -6.88 9.03 7.12
N PHE A 234 -8.16 9.24 6.81
CA PHE A 234 -8.68 9.04 5.47
C PHE A 234 -8.02 10.00 4.48
N ILE A 235 -8.06 11.30 4.77
CA ILE A 235 -7.46 12.29 3.89
C ILE A 235 -5.93 12.14 3.83
N ARG A 236 -5.28 11.71 4.93
CA ARG A 236 -3.84 11.41 4.93
C ARG A 236 -3.49 10.28 3.98
N VAL A 237 -4.25 9.19 3.96
CA VAL A 237 -4.01 8.08 3.02
C VAL A 237 -4.27 8.50 1.58
N VAL A 238 -5.33 9.28 1.32
CA VAL A 238 -5.66 9.79 -0.03
C VAL A 238 -4.59 10.75 -0.54
N TYR A 239 -4.13 11.70 0.29
CA TYR A 239 -3.06 12.63 -0.09
C TYR A 239 -1.71 11.91 -0.23
N GLY A 240 -1.44 10.95 0.66
CA GLY A 240 -0.25 10.10 0.60
C GLY A 240 -0.14 9.31 -0.69
N ALA A 241 -1.27 8.93 -1.29
CA ALA A 241 -1.31 8.29 -2.60
C ALA A 241 -0.65 9.16 -3.68
N ARG A 242 -0.84 10.49 -3.66
CA ARG A 242 -0.23 11.40 -4.64
C ARG A 242 1.28 11.33 -4.58
N VAL A 243 1.83 11.37 -3.37
CA VAL A 243 3.29 11.39 -3.16
C VAL A 243 3.88 10.04 -3.56
N SER A 244 3.32 8.93 -3.09
CA SER A 244 3.81 7.59 -3.46
C SER A 244 3.69 7.30 -4.96
N LEU A 245 2.57 7.66 -5.59
CA LEU A 245 2.40 7.51 -7.05
C LEU A 245 3.36 8.42 -7.82
N LEU A 246 3.56 9.67 -7.40
CA LEU A 246 4.50 10.59 -8.04
C LEU A 246 5.92 10.02 -8.03
N VAL A 247 6.38 9.45 -6.92
CA VAL A 247 7.70 8.78 -6.88
C VAL A 247 7.75 7.61 -7.85
N GLY A 248 6.74 6.75 -7.84
CA GLY A 248 6.64 5.59 -8.73
C GLY A 248 6.73 5.98 -10.21
N PHE A 249 5.90 6.92 -10.65
CA PHE A 249 5.85 7.39 -12.03
C PHE A 249 7.10 8.18 -12.44
N ALA A 250 7.55 9.13 -11.61
CA ALA A 250 8.70 9.96 -11.93
C ALA A 250 9.97 9.12 -12.09
N ALA A 251 10.24 8.22 -11.14
CA ALA A 251 11.36 7.31 -11.24
C ALA A 251 11.26 6.39 -12.47
N ALA A 252 10.09 5.79 -12.70
CA ALA A 252 9.89 4.89 -13.84
C ALA A 252 10.13 5.59 -15.19
N ILE A 253 9.66 6.83 -15.37
CA ILE A 253 9.88 7.61 -16.60
C ILE A 253 11.36 7.94 -16.79
N ILE A 254 12.05 8.43 -15.75
CA ILE A 254 13.47 8.78 -15.84
C ILE A 254 14.30 7.54 -16.18
N ASN A 255 14.05 6.43 -15.49
CA ASN A 255 14.74 5.16 -15.72
C ASN A 255 14.45 4.58 -17.10
N PHE A 256 13.23 4.71 -17.60
CA PHE A 256 12.86 4.33 -18.96
C PHE A 256 13.66 5.12 -19.98
N VAL A 257 13.70 6.45 -19.85
CA VAL A 257 14.47 7.30 -20.78
C VAL A 257 15.93 6.88 -20.76
N ILE A 258 16.59 6.93 -19.60
CA ILE A 258 18.04 6.66 -19.50
C ILE A 258 18.34 5.22 -19.95
N GLY A 259 17.58 4.24 -19.45
CA GLY A 259 17.81 2.83 -19.74
C GLY A 259 17.61 2.48 -21.22
N VAL A 260 16.55 3.00 -21.87
CA VAL A 260 16.28 2.73 -23.28
C VAL A 260 17.35 3.33 -24.18
N PHE A 261 17.75 4.58 -23.93
CA PHE A 261 18.82 5.21 -24.71
C PHE A 261 20.16 4.52 -24.48
N TYR A 262 20.54 4.28 -23.23
CA TYR A 262 21.83 3.69 -22.89
C TYR A 262 21.96 2.25 -23.40
N GLY A 263 20.97 1.41 -23.09
CA GLY A 263 20.93 0.02 -23.53
C GLY A 263 20.83 -0.12 -25.05
N GLY A 264 20.05 0.76 -25.69
CA GLY A 264 19.89 0.79 -27.13
C GLY A 264 21.19 1.11 -27.87
N ILE A 265 21.93 2.12 -27.39
CA ILE A 265 23.23 2.50 -27.95
C ILE A 265 24.26 1.39 -27.69
N SER A 266 24.34 0.89 -26.46
CA SER A 266 25.29 -0.17 -26.07
C SER A 266 25.10 -1.43 -26.91
N GLY A 267 23.86 -1.92 -27.02
CA GLY A 267 23.53 -3.12 -27.79
C GLY A 267 23.76 -2.95 -29.29
N TYR A 268 23.52 -1.76 -29.84
CA TYR A 268 23.73 -1.54 -31.27
C TYR A 268 25.23 -1.53 -31.62
N LEU A 269 26.03 -0.76 -30.87
CA LEU A 269 27.47 -0.60 -31.11
C LEU A 269 28.22 -1.93 -30.95
N GLY A 270 27.89 -2.71 -29.92
CA GLY A 270 28.56 -3.97 -29.63
C GLY A 270 30.06 -3.83 -29.32
N GLY A 271 30.74 -4.97 -29.24
CA GLY A 271 32.20 -5.05 -29.12
C GLY A 271 32.76 -4.33 -27.89
N ARG A 272 33.83 -3.55 -28.08
CA ARG A 272 34.53 -2.86 -26.98
C ARG A 272 33.72 -1.72 -26.37
N ALA A 273 32.96 -0.98 -27.18
CA ALA A 273 32.13 0.13 -26.70
C ALA A 273 31.02 -0.38 -25.77
N ASP A 274 30.33 -1.45 -26.19
CA ASP A 274 29.34 -2.14 -25.37
C ASP A 274 29.95 -2.66 -24.06
N ASN A 275 31.11 -3.30 -24.11
CA ASN A 275 31.81 -3.77 -22.91
C ASN A 275 32.12 -2.62 -21.95
N LEU A 276 32.65 -1.48 -22.42
CA LEU A 276 32.96 -0.33 -21.57
C LEU A 276 31.69 0.26 -20.93
N MET A 277 30.63 0.43 -21.74
CA MET A 277 29.34 0.92 -21.25
C MET A 277 28.75 -0.02 -20.19
N MET A 278 28.85 -1.33 -20.39
CA MET A 278 28.38 -2.29 -19.41
C MET A 278 29.26 -2.34 -18.14
N ARG A 279 30.56 -2.06 -18.23
CA ARG A 279 31.40 -1.92 -17.02
C ARG A 279 30.95 -0.76 -16.14
N PHE A 280 30.59 0.37 -16.73
CA PHE A 280 30.03 1.49 -15.97
C PHE A 280 28.72 1.11 -15.26
N VAL A 281 27.84 0.41 -15.96
CA VAL A 281 26.59 -0.14 -15.39
C VAL A 281 26.87 -1.11 -14.24
N ASP A 282 27.85 -1.98 -14.39
CA ASP A 282 28.23 -2.96 -13.37
C ASP A 282 28.78 -2.28 -12.12
N VAL A 283 29.61 -1.24 -12.27
CA VAL A 283 30.13 -0.43 -11.15
C VAL A 283 28.98 0.19 -10.35
N ILE A 284 27.98 0.79 -11.02
CA ILE A 284 26.80 1.35 -10.34
C ILE A 284 26.04 0.26 -9.59
N SER A 285 25.82 -0.90 -10.21
CA SER A 285 25.09 -2.00 -9.55
C SER A 285 25.88 -2.73 -8.47
N SER A 286 27.18 -2.46 -8.33
CA SER A 286 28.03 -3.09 -7.32
C SER A 286 27.83 -2.51 -5.92
N ILE A 287 27.33 -1.27 -5.83
CA ILE A 287 27.07 -0.58 -4.57
C ILE A 287 25.60 -0.79 -4.18
N PRO A 288 25.30 -1.22 -2.93
CA PRO A 288 23.94 -1.32 -2.44
C PRO A 288 23.17 0.01 -2.55
N MET A 289 21.94 -0.05 -3.06
CA MET A 289 21.08 1.12 -3.25
C MET A 289 20.97 2.01 -2.01
N MET A 290 20.86 1.40 -0.82
CA MET A 290 20.74 2.13 0.45
C MET A 290 21.92 3.08 0.69
N LEU A 291 23.12 2.72 0.25
CA LEU A 291 24.30 3.59 0.40
C LEU A 291 24.18 4.83 -0.48
N TYR A 292 23.66 4.70 -1.71
CA TYR A 292 23.38 5.86 -2.56
C TYR A 292 22.36 6.79 -1.93
N VAL A 293 21.29 6.24 -1.36
CA VAL A 293 20.25 7.04 -0.68
C VAL A 293 20.85 7.81 0.50
N ILE A 294 21.60 7.12 1.36
CA ILE A 294 22.22 7.73 2.55
C ILE A 294 23.21 8.83 2.13
N LEU A 295 24.10 8.56 1.17
CA LEU A 295 25.06 9.54 0.68
C LEU A 295 24.34 10.77 0.08
N LEU A 296 23.28 10.55 -0.70
CA LEU A 296 22.50 11.65 -1.26
C LEU A 296 21.79 12.47 -0.19
N MET A 297 21.29 11.87 0.89
CA MET A 297 20.65 12.62 1.98
C MET A 297 21.61 13.39 2.88
N VAL A 298 22.90 13.06 2.82
CA VAL A 298 23.93 13.88 3.46
C VAL A 298 24.22 15.13 2.63
N VAL A 299 24.17 15.02 1.30
CA VAL A 299 24.48 16.12 0.37
C VAL A 299 23.23 16.98 0.07
N LEU A 300 22.09 16.32 -0.13
CA LEU A 300 20.78 16.90 -0.39
C LEU A 300 19.94 16.83 0.87
N LYS A 301 18.97 17.74 1.02
CA LYS A 301 18.04 17.67 2.15
C LYS A 301 17.20 16.38 2.09
N PRO A 302 16.84 15.76 3.23
CA PRO A 302 15.92 14.64 3.25
C PRO A 302 14.59 14.98 2.58
N GLY A 303 14.03 14.05 1.81
CA GLY A 303 12.72 14.20 1.21
C GLY A 303 12.58 13.60 -0.19
N LEU A 304 11.46 13.97 -0.83
CA LEU A 304 10.99 13.41 -2.09
C LEU A 304 12.02 13.43 -3.23
N GLN A 305 12.71 14.56 -3.41
CA GLN A 305 13.67 14.74 -4.50
C GLN A 305 14.88 13.82 -4.35
N SER A 306 15.44 13.71 -3.15
CA SER A 306 16.59 12.86 -2.86
C SER A 306 16.28 11.39 -3.11
N ILE A 307 15.06 10.94 -2.78
CA ILE A 307 14.58 9.58 -3.06
C ILE A 307 14.45 9.36 -4.57
N ILE A 308 13.81 10.26 -5.31
CA ILE A 308 13.63 10.14 -6.77
C ILE A 308 14.99 10.07 -7.47
N ILE A 309 15.94 10.92 -7.09
CA ILE A 309 17.29 10.92 -7.68
C ILE A 309 18.01 9.61 -7.36
N ALA A 310 17.95 9.12 -6.11
CA ALA A 310 18.57 7.86 -5.72
C ALA A 310 18.03 6.66 -6.51
N ILE A 311 16.71 6.56 -6.66
CA ILE A 311 16.07 5.52 -7.48
C ILE A 311 16.49 5.68 -8.95
N SER A 312 16.45 6.91 -9.47
CA SER A 312 16.76 7.22 -10.87
C SER A 312 18.21 6.95 -11.25
N MET A 313 19.16 7.01 -10.31
CA MET A 313 20.57 6.68 -10.55
C MET A 313 20.84 5.17 -10.58
N THR A 314 19.96 4.36 -10.01
CA THR A 314 20.24 2.93 -9.76
C THR A 314 19.35 2.01 -10.58
N TYR A 315 18.09 2.35 -10.81
CA TYR A 315 17.10 1.44 -11.42
C TYR A 315 17.20 1.35 -12.95
N TRP A 316 17.66 2.41 -13.63
CA TRP A 316 17.83 2.42 -15.09
C TRP A 316 18.79 1.33 -15.61
N VAL A 317 19.71 0.85 -14.76
CA VAL A 317 20.64 -0.26 -15.04
C VAL A 317 19.90 -1.51 -15.51
N GLY A 318 18.79 -1.86 -14.85
CA GLY A 318 17.96 -3.02 -15.24
C GLY A 318 17.35 -2.84 -16.62
N MET A 319 16.75 -1.67 -16.89
CA MET A 319 16.18 -1.33 -18.20
C MET A 319 17.26 -1.33 -19.29
N ALA A 320 18.44 -0.78 -19.03
CA ALA A 320 19.56 -0.78 -19.97
C ALA A 320 19.97 -2.20 -20.38
N ARG A 321 20.05 -3.13 -19.43
CA ARG A 321 20.38 -4.54 -19.70
C ARG A 321 19.31 -5.23 -20.56
N ILE A 322 18.03 -4.99 -20.27
CA ILE A 322 16.91 -5.55 -21.04
C ILE A 322 16.96 -5.04 -22.49
N VAL A 323 17.02 -3.72 -22.67
CA VAL A 323 17.02 -3.09 -24.00
C VAL A 323 18.25 -3.51 -24.79
N ARG A 324 19.43 -3.56 -24.15
CA ARG A 324 20.66 -4.07 -24.76
C ARG A 324 20.48 -5.49 -25.28
N GLY A 325 19.91 -6.39 -24.49
CA GLY A 325 19.68 -7.78 -24.88
C GLY A 325 18.75 -7.88 -26.10
N GLN A 326 17.66 -7.10 -26.11
CA GLN A 326 16.74 -7.04 -27.25
C GLN A 326 17.43 -6.52 -28.51
N VAL A 327 18.21 -5.44 -28.38
CA VAL A 327 18.91 -4.82 -29.51
C VAL A 327 20.00 -5.74 -30.07
N LEU A 328 20.78 -6.42 -29.22
CA LEU A 328 21.76 -7.42 -29.66
C LEU A 328 21.11 -8.56 -30.44
N SER A 329 19.98 -9.08 -29.95
CA SER A 329 19.24 -10.16 -30.61
C SER A 329 18.66 -9.72 -31.96
N MET A 330 18.11 -8.51 -32.04
CA MET A 330 17.48 -8.01 -33.26
C MET A 330 18.48 -7.51 -34.30
N ARG A 331 19.66 -7.04 -33.90
CA ARG A 331 20.67 -6.48 -34.81
C ARG A 331 21.14 -7.48 -35.86
N GLU A 332 21.12 -8.77 -35.55
CA GLU A 332 21.51 -9.86 -36.44
C GLU A 332 20.35 -10.39 -37.31
N GLN A 333 19.15 -9.81 -37.22
CA GLN A 333 17.99 -10.24 -38.02
C GLN A 333 18.01 -9.66 -39.44
N GLU A 334 17.40 -10.39 -40.38
CA GLU A 334 17.41 -10.08 -41.83
C GLU A 334 16.92 -8.68 -42.17
N PHE A 335 15.90 -8.17 -41.45
CA PHE A 335 15.37 -6.82 -41.70
C PHE A 335 16.41 -5.71 -41.38
N VAL A 336 17.32 -5.95 -40.42
CA VAL A 336 18.39 -5.01 -40.08
C VAL A 336 19.49 -5.08 -41.13
N LEU A 337 19.83 -6.28 -41.59
CA LEU A 337 20.79 -6.47 -42.67
C LEU A 337 20.30 -5.79 -43.96
N ALA A 338 19.03 -5.97 -44.32
CA ALA A 338 18.40 -5.30 -45.45
C ALA A 338 18.39 -3.77 -45.29
N ALA A 339 18.10 -3.25 -44.09
CA ALA A 339 18.16 -1.80 -43.85
C ALA A 339 19.59 -1.27 -44.04
N ARG A 340 20.61 -2.02 -43.64
CA ARG A 340 22.03 -1.66 -43.84
C ARG A 340 22.44 -1.70 -45.31
N THR A 341 22.01 -2.71 -46.09
CA THR A 341 22.34 -2.80 -47.52
C THR A 341 21.73 -1.67 -48.34
N ILE A 342 20.56 -1.16 -47.93
CA ILE A 342 19.90 0.01 -48.53
C ILE A 342 20.53 1.34 -48.04
N GLY A 343 21.56 1.30 -47.19
CA GLY A 343 22.30 2.48 -46.73
C GLY A 343 21.62 3.26 -45.59
N ALA A 344 20.71 2.63 -44.83
CA ALA A 344 20.10 3.29 -43.68
C ALA A 344 21.16 3.63 -42.61
N SER A 345 21.15 4.87 -42.13
CA SER A 345 22.07 5.29 -41.07
C SER A 345 21.81 4.55 -39.76
N THR A 346 22.86 4.36 -38.95
CA THR A 346 22.78 3.75 -37.61
C THR A 346 21.67 4.34 -36.75
N ARG A 347 21.54 5.67 -36.72
CA ARG A 347 20.49 6.37 -35.97
C ARG A 347 19.10 5.96 -36.46
N ARG A 348 18.91 5.88 -37.78
CA ARG A 348 17.63 5.45 -38.38
C ARG A 348 17.33 4.00 -38.03
N ILE A 349 18.31 3.10 -38.11
CA ILE A 349 18.16 1.69 -37.73
C ILE A 349 17.74 1.58 -36.25
N LEU A 350 18.44 2.26 -35.35
CA LEU A 350 18.17 2.22 -33.92
C LEU A 350 16.77 2.74 -33.57
N PHE A 351 16.44 3.97 -33.98
CA PHE A 351 15.20 4.63 -33.55
C PHE A 351 13.95 4.25 -34.36
N LYS A 352 14.11 3.83 -35.62
CA LYS A 352 12.96 3.51 -36.49
C LYS A 352 12.69 2.01 -36.59
N HIS A 353 13.66 1.16 -36.28
CA HIS A 353 13.52 -0.28 -36.41
C HIS A 353 13.75 -1.01 -35.07
N LEU A 354 14.88 -0.82 -34.41
CA LEU A 354 15.24 -1.63 -33.23
C LEU A 354 14.44 -1.27 -31.98
N LEU A 355 14.46 0.00 -31.54
CA LEU A 355 13.74 0.42 -30.33
C LEU A 355 12.22 0.23 -30.46
N PRO A 356 11.57 0.57 -31.60
CA PRO A 356 10.15 0.27 -31.80
C PRO A 356 9.82 -1.23 -31.68
N ASN A 357 10.69 -2.11 -32.18
CA ASN A 357 10.49 -3.56 -32.07
C ASN A 357 10.76 -4.10 -30.65
N ALA A 358 11.54 -3.39 -29.83
CA ALA A 358 11.74 -3.70 -28.40
C ALA A 358 10.62 -3.15 -27.49
N MET A 359 9.63 -2.42 -28.03
CA MET A 359 8.60 -1.76 -27.20
C MET A 359 7.81 -2.71 -26.31
N GLY A 360 7.59 -3.97 -26.74
CA GLY A 360 6.90 -4.97 -25.93
C GLY A 360 7.56 -5.16 -24.56
N PRO A 361 8.79 -5.73 -24.51
CA PRO A 361 9.55 -5.89 -23.28
C PRO A 361 9.80 -4.58 -22.52
N ILE A 362 10.01 -3.46 -23.22
CA ILE A 362 10.24 -2.15 -22.60
C ILE A 362 9.00 -1.70 -21.82
N MET A 363 7.81 -1.80 -22.41
CA MET A 363 6.56 -1.37 -21.78
C MET A 363 6.25 -2.22 -20.53
N VAL A 364 6.47 -3.53 -20.61
CA VAL A 364 6.32 -4.45 -19.45
C VAL A 364 7.30 -4.08 -18.33
N SER A 365 8.55 -3.78 -18.67
CA SER A 365 9.54 -3.38 -17.66
C SER A 365 9.22 -2.01 -17.05
N LEU A 366 8.71 -1.06 -17.84
CA LEU A 366 8.27 0.25 -17.35
C LEU A 366 7.12 0.10 -16.34
N THR A 367 6.12 -0.74 -16.62
CA THR A 367 4.99 -0.94 -15.71
C THR A 367 5.39 -1.63 -14.40
N MET A 368 6.38 -2.52 -14.43
CA MET A 368 6.97 -3.15 -13.23
C MET A 368 7.81 -2.21 -12.36
N GLN A 369 8.38 -1.16 -12.97
CA GLN A 369 9.20 -0.20 -12.23
C GLN A 369 8.39 0.70 -11.30
N ILE A 370 7.15 1.03 -11.67
CA ILE A 370 6.27 1.86 -10.84
C ILE A 370 6.05 1.22 -9.46
N PRO A 371 5.51 -0.01 -9.32
CA PRO A 371 5.32 -0.63 -8.01
C PRO A 371 6.65 -0.89 -7.29
N SER A 372 7.73 -1.18 -8.01
CA SER A 372 9.07 -1.36 -7.41
C SER A 372 9.59 -0.07 -6.76
N ALA A 373 9.49 1.06 -7.46
CA ALA A 373 9.89 2.37 -6.94
C ALA A 373 8.99 2.82 -5.78
N MET A 374 7.68 2.54 -5.84
CA MET A 374 6.75 2.79 -4.73
C MET A 374 7.12 1.97 -3.48
N PHE A 375 7.42 0.68 -3.65
CA PHE A 375 7.85 -0.17 -2.55
C PHE A 375 9.14 0.32 -1.92
N THR A 376 10.11 0.72 -2.74
CA THR A 376 11.37 1.27 -2.24
C THR A 376 11.21 2.60 -1.54
N GLU A 377 10.41 3.53 -2.05
CA GLU A 377 10.07 4.76 -1.32
C GLU A 377 9.49 4.43 0.06
N ALA A 378 8.53 3.51 0.11
CA ALA A 378 7.92 3.13 1.37
C ALA A 378 8.90 2.46 2.34
N PHE A 379 9.80 1.61 1.83
CA PHE A 379 10.89 1.01 2.61
C PHE A 379 11.84 2.07 3.17
N LEU A 380 12.24 3.06 2.35
CA LEU A 380 13.09 4.17 2.80
C LEU A 380 12.38 5.02 3.85
N SER A 381 11.10 5.32 3.65
CA SER A 381 10.27 6.03 4.62
C SER A 381 10.10 5.27 5.93
N PHE A 382 9.98 3.95 5.87
CA PHE A 382 10.00 3.08 7.04
C PHE A 382 11.35 3.11 7.78
N THR A 383 12.47 3.24 7.07
CA THR A 383 13.80 3.40 7.71
C THR A 383 14.06 4.82 8.26
N GLY A 384 13.08 5.73 8.17
CA GLY A 384 13.22 7.13 8.60
C GLY A 384 13.96 8.03 7.61
N LEU A 385 14.35 7.49 6.45
CA LEU A 385 15.00 8.19 5.34
C LEU A 385 13.97 8.67 4.31
N GLY A 386 12.75 8.91 4.75
CA GLY A 386 11.59 9.09 3.89
C GLY A 386 11.23 10.51 3.51
N VAL A 387 10.00 10.61 3.06
CA VAL A 387 9.25 11.87 3.06
C VAL A 387 9.07 12.32 4.51
N ALA A 388 9.57 13.52 4.82
CA ALA A 388 9.42 14.14 6.13
C ALA A 388 8.12 14.95 6.23
N ALA A 389 7.62 15.11 7.46
CA ALA A 389 6.50 15.99 7.77
C ALA A 389 6.73 17.42 7.23
N PRO A 390 5.70 18.14 6.75
CA PRO A 390 4.26 17.82 6.84
C PRO A 390 3.73 16.85 5.78
N ASN A 391 4.51 16.56 4.72
CA ASN A 391 4.08 15.67 3.65
C ASN A 391 3.92 14.23 4.15
N ALA A 392 2.96 13.48 3.58
CA ALA A 392 2.81 12.05 3.81
C ALA A 392 3.00 11.30 2.50
N SER A 393 3.60 10.13 2.63
CA SER A 393 3.49 9.03 1.68
C SER A 393 2.87 7.84 2.42
N TRP A 394 2.43 6.79 1.71
CA TRP A 394 1.96 5.59 2.39
C TRP A 394 3.05 4.96 3.28
N GLY A 395 4.31 5.04 2.85
CA GLY A 395 5.45 4.61 3.65
C GLY A 395 5.61 5.39 4.95
N SER A 396 5.52 6.72 4.89
CA SER A 396 5.67 7.56 6.09
C SER A 396 4.51 7.35 7.05
N LEU A 397 3.28 7.14 6.56
CA LEU A 397 2.12 6.83 7.39
C LEU A 397 2.26 5.49 8.12
N CYS A 398 2.76 4.46 7.43
CA CYS A 398 3.07 3.18 8.05
C CYS A 398 4.15 3.32 9.13
N ASN A 399 5.16 4.17 8.90
CA ASN A 399 6.21 4.44 9.88
C ASN A 399 5.66 5.16 11.12
N ASP A 400 4.83 6.20 10.92
CA ASP A 400 4.17 6.95 12.00
C ASP A 400 3.35 6.02 12.91
N ALA A 401 2.65 5.04 12.31
CA ALA A 401 1.78 4.10 13.02
C ALA A 401 2.53 2.99 13.78
N LEU A 402 3.83 2.79 13.52
CA LEU A 402 4.59 1.66 14.07
C LEU A 402 4.64 1.67 15.60
N GLN A 403 4.85 2.85 16.20
CA GLN A 403 4.98 2.99 17.65
C GLN A 403 3.68 2.63 18.39
N ALA A 404 2.53 2.81 17.73
CA ALA A 404 1.22 2.59 18.32
C ALA A 404 0.48 1.38 17.73
N LEU A 405 1.15 0.52 16.96
CA LEU A 405 0.51 -0.59 16.23
C LEU A 405 -0.33 -1.51 17.12
N THR A 406 0.14 -1.79 18.34
CA THR A 406 -0.54 -2.67 19.29
C THR A 406 -1.77 -2.03 19.95
N ILE A 407 -1.88 -0.69 19.89
CA ILE A 407 -2.95 0.09 20.53
C ILE A 407 -3.94 0.61 19.48
N TYR A 408 -3.43 1.17 18.38
CA TYR A 408 -4.18 1.80 17.29
C TYR A 408 -3.86 1.14 15.93
N PRO A 409 -4.20 -0.16 15.75
CA PRO A 409 -3.81 -0.91 14.54
C PRO A 409 -4.37 -0.33 13.24
N TYR A 410 -5.50 0.38 13.32
CA TYR A 410 -6.13 1.02 12.16
C TYR A 410 -5.21 2.05 11.48
N GLN A 411 -4.34 2.72 12.24
CA GLN A 411 -3.43 3.73 11.69
C GLN A 411 -2.42 3.14 10.71
N MET A 412 -2.02 1.87 10.91
CA MET A 412 -1.16 1.14 9.97
C MET A 412 -1.97 0.43 8.89
N PHE A 413 -3.12 -0.14 9.27
CA PHE A 413 -3.93 -0.97 8.38
C PHE A 413 -4.35 -0.26 7.10
N TYR A 414 -4.89 0.97 7.20
CA TYR A 414 -5.38 1.70 6.02
C TYR A 414 -4.30 2.10 5.01
N PRO A 415 -3.17 2.75 5.39
CA PRO A 415 -2.10 3.05 4.44
C PRO A 415 -1.46 1.78 3.87
N ALA A 416 -1.27 0.72 4.68
CA ALA A 416 -0.72 -0.54 4.21
C ALA A 416 -1.65 -1.25 3.20
N LEU A 417 -2.96 -1.21 3.44
CA LEU A 417 -3.96 -1.76 2.53
C LEU A 417 -3.98 -1.00 1.19
N ALA A 418 -4.00 0.34 1.25
CA ALA A 418 -3.96 1.17 0.05
C ALA A 418 -2.71 0.90 -0.81
N MET A 419 -1.54 0.83 -0.17
CA MET A 419 -0.29 0.47 -0.83
C MET A 419 -0.33 -0.93 -1.42
N SER A 420 -0.80 -1.94 -0.67
CA SER A 420 -0.87 -3.33 -1.11
C SER A 420 -1.79 -3.51 -2.31
N VAL A 421 -2.99 -2.93 -2.27
CA VAL A 421 -3.95 -2.98 -3.39
C VAL A 421 -3.36 -2.31 -4.63
N THR A 422 -2.68 -1.17 -4.47
CA THR A 422 -2.10 -0.44 -5.60
C THR A 422 -0.96 -1.22 -6.25
N ILE A 423 -0.02 -1.73 -5.45
CA ILE A 423 1.11 -2.53 -5.94
C ILE A 423 0.61 -3.79 -6.63
N LEU A 424 -0.37 -4.49 -6.03
CA LEU A 424 -0.98 -5.67 -6.62
C LEU A 424 -1.65 -5.34 -7.96
N ALA A 425 -2.39 -4.24 -8.04
CA ALA A 425 -3.03 -3.80 -9.28
C ALA A 425 -1.98 -3.53 -10.38
N PHE A 426 -0.89 -2.81 -10.08
CA PHE A 426 0.18 -2.61 -11.07
C PHE A 426 0.84 -3.92 -11.51
N ASN A 427 1.06 -4.86 -10.59
CA ASN A 427 1.64 -6.16 -10.93
C ASN A 427 0.73 -6.97 -11.86
N ILE A 428 -0.56 -7.12 -11.51
CA ILE A 428 -1.55 -7.82 -12.33
C ILE A 428 -1.70 -7.15 -13.71
N PHE A 429 -1.75 -5.81 -13.73
CA PHE A 429 -1.84 -5.06 -14.98
C PHE A 429 -0.62 -5.32 -15.87
N SER A 430 0.58 -5.32 -15.30
CA SER A 430 1.81 -5.55 -16.05
C SER A 430 1.93 -6.98 -16.58
N ASP A 431 1.46 -7.99 -15.86
CA ASP A 431 1.40 -9.37 -16.37
C ASP A 431 0.43 -9.46 -17.54
N GLY A 432 -0.75 -8.85 -17.43
CA GLY A 432 -1.69 -8.77 -18.54
C GLY A 432 -1.15 -8.01 -19.75
N LEU A 433 -0.37 -6.95 -19.52
CA LEU A 433 0.32 -6.20 -20.57
C LEU A 433 1.39 -7.06 -21.25
N ARG A 434 2.13 -7.86 -20.48
CA ARG A 434 3.12 -8.81 -21.00
C ARG A 434 2.47 -9.84 -21.91
N ASP A 435 1.39 -10.47 -21.47
CA ASP A 435 0.66 -11.46 -22.28
C ASP A 435 0.10 -10.85 -23.57
N ALA A 436 -0.38 -9.61 -23.50
CA ALA A 436 -0.91 -8.89 -24.65
C ALA A 436 0.17 -8.48 -25.67
N LEU A 437 1.40 -8.28 -25.23
CA LEU A 437 2.53 -7.87 -26.05
C LEU A 437 3.39 -9.05 -26.53
N ASP A 438 3.22 -10.25 -25.97
CA ASP A 438 3.97 -11.45 -26.34
C ASP A 438 3.65 -11.89 -27.79
N PRO A 439 4.63 -11.89 -28.72
CA PRO A 439 4.44 -12.33 -30.10
C PRO A 439 4.12 -13.82 -30.24
N ARG A 440 4.54 -14.68 -29.28
CA ARG A 440 4.36 -16.14 -29.36
C ARG A 440 2.92 -16.58 -29.08
N LEU A 441 2.13 -15.73 -28.42
CA LEU A 441 0.71 -15.95 -28.17
C LEU A 441 -0.17 -15.53 -29.36
N ARG A 442 0.43 -15.18 -30.51
CA ARG A 442 -0.31 -14.97 -31.78
C ARG A 442 -0.74 -16.33 -32.34
N LYS A 443 -2.01 -16.68 -32.11
CA LYS A 443 -2.71 -17.76 -32.84
C LYS A 443 -3.57 -17.18 -33.95
#